data_AF-A0A377D7B8-F1
#
_entry.id   AF-A0A377D7B8-F1
#
_cell.length_a   1.000
_cell.length_b   1.000
_cell.length_c   1.000
_cell.angle_alpha   90.00
_cell.angle_beta   90.00
_cell.angle_gamma   90.00
#
_symmetry.space_group_name_H-M   'P 1'
#
loop_
_entity.id
_entity.type
_entity.pdbx_description
1 polymer ?
#
loop_
_entity_poly.entity_id
_entity_poly.type
_entity_poly.pdbx_seq_one_letter_code
_entity_poly.pdbx_strand_id
1 'polypeptide(L)' 'MKKVAIVGLGWLGMPLAMSLSARGWQVTGSKTTQDGVEAARMSGIDSYLLRMEPELVCDSDDLDALMDADALVITLSGTS' A
#
# COMPACT_ATOMS: atom_id res chain seq x y z
N MET A 1 -18.54 3.54 6.15
CA MET A 1 -17.79 3.22 4.91
C MET A 1 -16.42 2.67 5.32
N LYS A 2 -16.01 1.50 4.79
CA LYS A 2 -14.74 0.84 5.18
C LYS A 2 -13.58 1.46 4.40
N LYS A 3 -12.40 1.56 5.02
CA LYS A 3 -11.21 2.21 4.44
C LYS A 3 -10.01 1.27 4.47
N VAL A 4 -9.14 1.40 3.48
CA VAL A 4 -7.90 0.62 3.38
C VAL A 4 -6.82 1.45 2.69
N ALA A 5 -5.62 1.40 3.24
CA ALA A 5 -4.43 2.00 2.64
C ALA A 5 -3.54 0.89 2.07
N ILE A 6 -3.03 1.09 0.85
CA ILE A 6 -2.18 0.13 0.16
C ILE A 6 -0.83 0.76 -0.12
N VAL A 7 0.17 0.31 0.63
CA VAL A 7 1.52 0.85 0.52
C VAL A 7 2.25 0.15 -0.63
N GLY A 8 2.31 0.81 -1.80
CA GLY A 8 2.90 0.29 -3.04
C GLY A 8 1.88 -0.19 -4.07
N LEU A 9 1.34 0.72 -4.88
CA LEU A 9 0.43 0.44 -6.00
C LEU A 9 1.18 -0.10 -7.23
N GLY A 10 2.08 -1.04 -7.03
CA GLY A 10 2.73 -1.78 -8.10
C GLY A 10 1.77 -2.75 -8.78
N TRP A 11 2.33 -3.81 -9.35
CA TRP A 11 1.57 -4.85 -10.05
C TRP A 11 0.45 -5.49 -9.20
N LEU A 12 0.60 -5.57 -7.87
CA LEU A 12 -0.40 -6.13 -6.95
C LEU A 12 -1.26 -5.06 -6.28
N GLY A 13 -0.64 -4.00 -5.76
CA GLY A 13 -1.36 -2.98 -5.01
C GLY A 13 -2.44 -2.30 -5.85
N MET A 14 -2.22 -2.15 -7.17
CA MET A 14 -3.20 -1.53 -8.06
C MET A 14 -4.45 -2.40 -8.32
N PRO A 15 -4.35 -3.68 -8.74
CA PRO A 15 -5.52 -4.57 -8.80
C PRO A 15 -6.25 -4.73 -7.46
N LEU A 16 -5.53 -4.81 -6.33
CA LEU A 16 -6.14 -4.89 -5.00
C LEU A 16 -6.94 -3.61 -4.70
N ALA A 17 -6.39 -2.44 -5.03
CA ALA A 17 -7.08 -1.18 -4.87
C ALA A 17 -8.38 -1.13 -5.67
N MET A 18 -8.33 -1.54 -6.95
CA MET A 18 -9.51 -1.55 -7.81
C MET A 18 -10.59 -2.52 -7.28
N SER A 19 -10.20 -3.72 -6.83
CA SER A 19 -11.14 -4.70 -6.27
C SER A 19 -11.83 -4.20 -5.00
N LEU A 20 -11.07 -3.59 -4.08
CA LEU A 20 -11.63 -3.06 -2.83
C LEU A 20 -12.53 -1.83 -3.10
N SER A 21 -12.13 -0.94 -4.01
CA SER A 21 -12.96 0.17 -4.46
C SER A 21 -14.29 -0.31 -5.08
N ALA A 22 -14.25 -1.32 -5.95
CA ALA A 22 -15.46 -1.92 -6.54
C ALA A 22 -16.40 -2.53 -5.49
N ARG A 23 -15.89 -2.93 -4.33
CA ARG A 23 -16.66 -3.42 -3.18
C ARG A 23 -17.11 -2.30 -2.22
N GLY A 24 -16.97 -1.04 -2.61
CA GLY A 24 -17.41 0.12 -1.84
C GLY A 24 -16.46 0.52 -0.70
N TRP A 25 -15.22 0.02 -0.70
CA TRP A 25 -14.19 0.52 0.20
C TRP A 25 -13.64 1.83 -0.33
N GLN A 26 -13.34 2.77 0.56
CA GLN A 26 -12.50 3.90 0.22
C GLN A 26 -11.05 3.44 0.26
N VAL A 27 -10.40 3.42 -0.92
CA VAL A 27 -9.01 2.99 -1.05
C VAL A 27 -8.10 4.19 -1.25
N THR A 28 -7.00 4.22 -0.53
CA THR A 28 -5.83 5.05 -0.84
C THR A 28 -4.62 4.17 -1.06
N GLY A 29 -3.64 4.63 -1.83
CA GLY A 29 -2.38 3.90 -1.94
C GLY A 29 -1.17 4.78 -2.21
N SER A 30 -0.02 4.15 -2.43
CA SER A 30 1.23 4.89 -2.63
C SER A 30 2.08 4.41 -3.80
N LYS A 31 2.94 5.26 -4.33
CA LYS A 31 3.94 4.94 -5.36
C LYS A 31 5.26 5.62 -4.98
N THR A 32 6.38 5.14 -5.52
CA THR A 32 7.72 5.71 -5.26
C THR A 32 8.13 6.80 -6.26
N THR A 33 7.32 7.05 -7.29
CA THR A 33 7.54 8.07 -8.32
C THR A 33 6.29 8.95 -8.50
N GLN A 34 6.49 10.24 -8.80
CA GLN A 34 5.41 11.21 -8.97
C GLN A 34 4.51 10.85 -10.17
N ASP A 35 5.12 10.47 -11.30
CA ASP A 35 4.41 9.99 -12.48
C ASP A 35 3.52 8.77 -12.16
N GLY A 36 4.02 7.87 -11.31
CA GLY A 36 3.26 6.70 -10.85
C GLY A 36 2.04 7.09 -10.01
N VAL A 37 2.16 8.12 -9.18
CA VAL A 37 1.05 8.67 -8.38
C VAL A 37 -0.04 9.23 -9.28
N GLU A 38 0.35 10.02 -10.27
CA GLU A 38 -0.58 10.65 -11.21
C GLU A 38 -1.31 9.59 -12.04
N ALA A 39 -0.59 8.60 -12.57
CA ALA A 39 -1.18 7.48 -13.29
C ALA A 39 -2.20 6.68 -12.44
N ALA A 40 -1.93 6.50 -11.14
CA ALA A 40 -2.87 5.83 -10.23
C ALA A 40 -4.14 6.67 -9.99
N ARG A 41 -3.99 7.99 -9.79
CA ARG A 41 -5.11 8.93 -9.63
C ARG A 41 -5.98 9.01 -10.88
N MET A 42 -5.38 8.99 -12.07
CA MET A 42 -6.11 8.92 -13.35
C MET A 42 -6.93 7.64 -13.48
N SER A 43 -6.53 6.57 -12.81
CA SER A 43 -7.26 5.30 -12.74
C SER A 43 -8.31 5.27 -11.62
N GLY A 44 -8.58 6.41 -10.98
CA GLY A 44 -9.61 6.56 -9.94
C GLY A 44 -9.20 6.11 -8.54
N ILE A 45 -7.92 5.81 -8.31
CA ILE A 45 -7.38 5.47 -6.99
C ILE A 45 -6.61 6.66 -6.44
N ASP A 46 -7.05 7.18 -5.29
CA ASP A 46 -6.30 8.22 -4.61
C ASP A 46 -4.92 7.67 -4.18
N SER A 47 -3.85 8.35 -4.60
CA SER A 47 -2.48 7.85 -4.47
C SER A 47 -1.53 8.94 -3.98
N TYR A 48 -0.46 8.55 -3.29
CA TYR A 48 0.53 9.45 -2.69
C TYR A 48 1.96 9.00 -2.95
N LEU A 49 2.90 9.94 -3.02
CA LEU A 49 4.31 9.62 -3.17
C LEU A 49 4.86 9.12 -1.83
N LEU A 50 5.37 7.89 -1.79
CA LEU A 50 5.98 7.29 -0.60
C LEU A 50 7.14 6.42 -1.03
N ARG A 51 8.33 6.75 -0.52
CA ARG A 51 9.52 5.90 -0.56
C ARG A 51 9.80 5.43 0.86
N MET A 52 9.93 4.14 1.05
CA MET A 52 10.49 3.60 2.29
C MET A 52 11.97 3.35 2.09
N GLU A 53 12.75 3.78 3.08
CA GLU A 53 14.19 3.50 3.15
C GLU A 53 14.41 2.34 4.15
N PRO A 54 15.40 1.45 3.90
CA PRO A 54 15.61 0.24 4.73
C PRO A 54 16.15 0.61 6.12
N GLU A 55 16.05 -0.19 7.18
CA GLU A 55 15.76 -1.62 7.37
C GLU A 55 14.62 -1.85 8.39
N LEU A 56 14.01 -3.04 8.38
CA LEU A 56 13.24 -3.51 9.54
C LEU A 56 14.20 -4.01 10.61
N VAL A 57 14.57 -3.11 11.50
CA VAL A 57 15.38 -3.39 12.68
C VAL A 57 14.44 -3.51 13.87
N CYS A 58 14.24 -4.71 14.40
CA CYS A 58 13.37 -4.92 15.55
C CYS A 58 13.77 -6.14 16.40
N ASP A 59 13.23 -6.15 17.62
CA ASP A 59 13.27 -7.27 18.55
C ASP A 59 12.25 -8.37 18.12
N SER A 60 12.48 -9.61 18.54
CA SER A 60 11.75 -10.77 18.03
C SER A 60 10.34 -10.91 18.59
N ASP A 61 10.15 -10.74 19.90
CA ASP A 61 8.81 -10.91 20.50
C ASP A 61 7.88 -9.76 20.08
N ASP A 62 8.48 -8.61 19.81
CA ASP A 62 7.79 -7.39 19.41
C ASP A 62 7.34 -7.41 17.94
N LEU A 63 8.10 -8.06 17.05
CA LEU A 63 7.66 -8.36 15.69
C LEU A 63 6.53 -9.39 15.67
N ASP A 64 6.56 -10.33 16.61
CA ASP A 64 5.54 -11.36 16.73
C ASP A 64 4.19 -10.75 17.17
N ALA A 65 4.20 -9.76 18.06
CA ALA A 65 3.02 -8.95 18.37
C ALA A 65 2.62 -8.00 17.23
N LEU A 66 3.57 -7.42 16.47
CA LEU A 66 3.31 -6.54 15.31
C LEU A 66 2.45 -7.25 14.24
N MET A 67 2.59 -8.56 14.18
CA MET A 67 1.91 -9.44 13.23
C MET A 67 0.55 -9.96 13.75
N ASP A 68 0.11 -9.54 14.94
CA ASP A 68 -1.21 -9.91 15.51
C ASP A 68 -2.29 -8.86 15.19
N ALA A 69 -2.74 -8.82 13.93
CA ALA A 69 -3.73 -7.83 13.45
C ALA A 69 -4.68 -8.40 12.37
N ASP A 70 -5.87 -7.81 12.23
CA ASP A 70 -6.91 -8.28 11.28
C ASP A 70 -6.62 -7.95 9.79
N ALA A 71 -5.70 -7.02 9.51
CA ALA A 71 -5.20 -6.77 8.16
C ALA A 71 -3.89 -5.94 8.19
N LEU A 72 -2.91 -6.39 7.39
CA LEU A 72 -1.70 -5.66 7.05
C LEU A 72 -1.51 -5.72 5.54
N VAL A 73 -1.29 -4.57 4.89
CA VAL A 73 -1.09 -4.52 3.43
C VAL A 73 0.12 -3.68 3.07
N ILE A 74 1.19 -4.37 2.65
CA ILE A 74 2.44 -3.80 2.16
C ILE A 74 2.76 -4.47 0.81
N THR A 75 2.76 -3.71 -0.27
CA THR A 75 2.95 -4.20 -1.65
C THR A 75 4.11 -3.47 -2.33
N LEU A 76 5.22 -3.35 -1.60
CA LEU A 76 6.46 -2.76 -2.09
C LEU A 76 7.14 -3.68 -3.09
N SER A 77 7.43 -3.17 -4.28
CA SER A 77 8.45 -3.75 -5.16
C SER A 77 9.76 -3.01 -4.90
N GLY A 78 10.65 -3.62 -4.12
CA GLY A 78 12.03 -3.12 -4.01
C GLY A 78 12.72 -3.32 -5.35
N THR A 79 13.05 -2.24 -6.04
CA THR A 79 14.17 -2.26 -6.98
C THR A 79 15.37 -1.77 -6.19
N SER A 80 16.31 -2.68 -5.95
CA SER A 80 17.69 -2.37 -5.57
C SER A 80 18.31 -1.36 -6.54
#